data_AF-A0AAD1D3K6-F1
#
_entry.id   AF-A0AAD1D3K6-F1
#
_cell.length_a   1.000
_cell.length_b   1.000
_cell.length_c   1.000
_cell.angle_alpha   90.00
_cell.angle_beta   90.00
_cell.angle_gamma   90.00
#
_symmetry.space_group_name_H-M   'P 1'
#
loop_
_entity.id
_entity.type
_entity.pdbx_description
1 polymer ?
#
loop_
_entity_poly.entity_id
_entity_poly.type
_entity_poly.pdbx_seq_one_letter_code
_entity_poly.pdbx_strand_id
1 'polypeptide(L)'
;MASRPETQGFDLNRPTIVALLILVGAVSGLPTLLGAILAYVWRGAAENAAWEESHYAYHIRGFWITVVCVIALSVLTLLTFGLAAFLFPLISIWLVVRAVVSIAKAQRHEPMPDPNTYLW
;
A
#
# COMPACT_ATOMS: atom_id res chain seq x y z
N MET A 1 17.01 12.63 -37.64
CA MET A 1 16.93 12.46 -36.17
C MET A 1 15.60 11.82 -35.86
N ALA A 2 15.56 10.49 -35.69
CA ALA A 2 14.33 9.79 -35.35
C ALA A 2 14.05 10.01 -33.85
N SER A 3 12.96 10.72 -33.53
CA SER A 3 12.42 10.74 -32.17
C SER A 3 12.05 9.29 -31.81
N ARG A 4 12.67 8.76 -30.75
CA ARG A 4 12.25 7.48 -30.19
C ARG A 4 10.79 7.62 -29.75
N PRO A 5 9.89 6.67 -30.04
CA PRO A 5 8.58 6.68 -29.41
C PRO A 5 8.82 6.54 -27.92
N GLU A 6 8.49 7.59 -27.16
CA GLU A 6 8.32 7.51 -25.71
C GLU A 6 7.32 6.37 -25.50
N THR A 7 7.77 5.19 -25.07
CA THR A 7 6.83 4.16 -24.65
C THR A 7 6.12 4.71 -23.43
N GLN A 8 4.88 5.16 -23.59
CA GLN A 8 3.92 5.35 -22.49
C GLN A 8 3.64 3.97 -21.87
N GLY A 9 4.64 3.42 -21.19
CA GLY A 9 4.60 2.14 -20.49
C GLY A 9 4.31 2.35 -19.02
N PHE A 10 3.98 1.26 -18.34
CA PHE A 10 3.85 1.25 -16.88
C PHE A 10 5.19 1.58 -16.24
N ASP A 11 5.21 2.63 -15.40
CA ASP A 11 6.40 3.12 -14.73
C ASP A 11 6.62 2.38 -13.40
N LEU A 12 7.77 1.73 -13.25
CA LEU A 12 8.19 1.07 -12.01
C LEU A 12 8.86 2.07 -11.06
N ASN A 13 8.22 3.21 -10.84
CA ASN A 13 8.67 4.16 -9.83
C ASN A 13 8.57 3.58 -8.41
N ARG A 14 9.32 4.19 -7.49
CA ARG A 14 9.45 3.70 -6.12
C ARG A 14 8.11 3.53 -5.39
N PRO A 15 7.15 4.48 -5.46
CA PRO A 15 5.82 4.26 -4.88
C PRO A 15 5.09 3.06 -5.48
N THR A 16 5.20 2.84 -6.79
CA THR A 16 4.59 1.69 -7.47
C THR A 16 5.18 0.37 -7.01
N ILE A 17 6.50 0.29 -6.81
CA ILE A 17 7.16 -0.91 -6.26
C ILE A 17 6.64 -1.23 -4.85
N VAL A 18 6.53 -0.21 -3.99
CA VAL A 18 5.94 -0.37 -2.64
C VAL A 18 4.50 -0.88 -2.75
N ALA A 19 3.70 -0.28 -3.61
CA ALA A 19 2.29 -0.63 -3.77
C ALA A 19 2.12 -2.06 -4.31
N LEU A 20 2.97 -2.52 -5.22
CA LEU A 20 2.96 -3.90 -5.73
C LEU A 20 3.31 -4.92 -4.64
N LEU A 21 4.29 -4.62 -3.78
CA LEU A 21 4.60 -5.48 -2.64
C LEU A 21 3.42 -5.59 -1.67
N ILE A 22 2.75 -4.48 -1.39
CA ILE A 22 1.53 -4.48 -0.57
C ILE A 22 0.39 -5.23 -1.26
N LEU A 23 0.25 -5.12 -2.59
CA LEU A 23 -0.78 -5.82 -3.36
C LEU A 23 -0.60 -7.35 -3.28
N VAL A 24 0.62 -7.85 -3.52
CA VAL A 24 0.95 -9.28 -3.39
C VAL A 24 0.81 -9.72 -1.92
N GLY A 25 1.19 -8.83 -1.00
CA GLY A 25 1.08 -9.02 0.44
C GLY A 25 -0.36 -9.07 0.97
N ALA A 26 -1.33 -8.47 0.28
CA ALA A 26 -2.73 -8.53 0.68
C ALA A 26 -3.29 -9.97 0.65
N VAL A 27 -2.68 -10.85 -0.16
CA VAL A 27 -3.05 -12.27 -0.27
C VAL A 27 -2.14 -13.16 0.58
N SER A 28 -0.84 -12.85 0.62
CA SER A 28 0.19 -13.72 1.23
C SER A 28 0.69 -13.27 2.61
N GLY A 29 0.36 -12.05 3.04
CA GLY A 29 0.76 -11.45 4.31
C GLY A 29 2.18 -10.88 4.31
N LEU A 30 3.20 -11.72 4.12
CA LEU A 30 4.62 -11.36 4.33
C LEU A 30 5.12 -10.20 3.44
N PRO A 31 4.81 -10.13 2.13
CA PRO A 31 5.26 -9.02 1.29
C PRO A 31 4.77 -7.63 1.74
N THR A 32 3.67 -7.56 2.49
CA THR A 32 3.17 -6.30 3.06
C THR A 32 4.18 -5.67 4.02
N LEU A 33 4.91 -6.49 4.79
CA LEU A 33 5.97 -6.03 5.68
C LEU A 33 7.15 -5.45 4.89
N LEU A 34 7.57 -6.12 3.81
CA LEU A 34 8.64 -5.62 2.94
C LEU A 34 8.26 -4.29 2.29
N GLY A 35 7.02 -4.17 1.81
CA GLY A 35 6.48 -2.91 1.28
C GLY A 35 6.51 -1.79 2.31
N ALA A 36 6.12 -2.07 3.57
CA ALA A 36 6.16 -1.09 4.65
C ALA A 36 7.61 -0.66 4.99
N ILE A 37 8.55 -1.60 5.05
CA ILE A 37 9.98 -1.29 5.27
C ILE A 37 10.51 -0.38 4.16
N LEU A 38 10.25 -0.71 2.89
CA LEU A 38 10.68 0.13 1.77
C LEU A 38 10.02 1.51 1.81
N ALA A 39 8.75 1.59 2.20
CA ALA A 39 8.09 2.88 2.39
C ALA A 39 8.80 3.74 3.44
N TYR A 40 9.23 3.17 4.56
CA TYR A 40 10.02 3.90 5.57
C TYR A 40 11.39 4.34 5.05
N VAL A 41 12.10 3.44 4.37
CA VAL A 41 13.45 3.72 3.84
C VAL A 41 13.38 4.82 2.78
N TRP A 42 12.49 4.67 1.79
CA TRP A 42 12.41 5.63 0.69
C TRP A 42 11.77 6.94 1.08
N ARG A 43 10.87 6.98 2.08
CA ARG A 43 10.33 8.27 2.57
C ARG A 43 11.40 9.25 3.07
N GLY A 44 12.53 8.76 3.56
CA GLY A 44 13.64 9.59 4.04
C GLY A 44 14.66 9.99 2.96
N ALA A 45 14.47 9.56 1.70
CA ALA A 45 15.42 9.86 0.64
C ALA A 45 15.33 11.33 0.20
N ALA A 46 16.49 12.00 0.12
CA ALA A 46 16.59 13.43 -0.19
C ALA A 46 16.15 13.81 -1.62
N GLU A 47 15.98 12.82 -2.50
CA GLU A 47 15.63 12.98 -3.91
C GLU A 47 14.12 12.83 -4.19
N ASN A 48 13.30 12.63 -3.15
CA ASN A 48 11.87 12.41 -3.33
C ASN A 48 11.17 13.68 -3.84
N ALA A 49 10.35 13.51 -4.87
CA ALA A 49 9.35 14.51 -5.19
C ALA A 49 8.22 14.50 -4.13
N ALA A 50 7.60 15.67 -3.88
CA ALA A 50 6.56 15.81 -2.85
C ALA A 50 5.37 14.85 -3.04
N TRP A 51 5.06 14.45 -4.28
CA TRP A 51 4.00 13.49 -4.56
C TRP A 51 4.37 12.06 -4.12
N GLU A 52 5.64 11.66 -4.16
CA GLU A 52 6.09 10.33 -3.72
C GLU A 52 5.94 10.16 -2.22
N GLU A 53 6.31 11.19 -1.44
CA GLU A 53 6.24 11.17 0.02
C GLU A 53 4.83 10.86 0.53
N SER A 54 3.81 11.38 -0.16
CA SER A 54 2.41 11.13 0.17
C SER A 54 2.02 9.65 0.03
N HIS A 55 2.59 8.92 -0.94
CA HIS A 55 2.35 7.49 -1.12
C HIS A 55 3.03 6.66 -0.02
N TYR A 56 4.25 7.01 0.36
CA TYR A 56 4.93 6.32 1.46
C TYR A 56 4.20 6.52 2.79
N ALA A 57 3.79 7.76 3.10
CA ALA A 57 3.00 8.04 4.29
C ALA A 57 1.67 7.26 4.30
N TYR A 58 1.02 7.18 3.14
CA TYR A 58 -0.21 6.41 2.95
C TYR A 58 -0.02 4.90 3.19
N HIS A 59 1.04 4.30 2.64
CA HIS A 59 1.37 2.89 2.84
C HIS A 59 1.79 2.56 4.28
N ILE A 60 2.62 3.42 4.90
CA ILE A 60 3.04 3.26 6.30
C ILE A 60 1.82 3.25 7.23
N ARG A 61 0.87 4.18 7.03
CA ARG A 61 -0.37 4.20 7.83
C ARG A 61 -1.24 2.98 7.57
N GLY A 62 -1.38 2.60 6.30
CA GLY A 62 -2.15 1.41 5.91
C GLY A 62 -1.62 0.13 6.55
N PHE A 63 -0.29 0.00 6.63
CA PHE A 63 0.37 -1.10 7.33
C PHE A 63 -0.03 -1.17 8.81
N TRP A 64 0.08 -0.05 9.54
CA TRP A 64 -0.28 -0.04 10.96
C TRP A 64 -1.77 -0.29 11.22
N ILE A 65 -2.66 0.22 10.37
CA ILE A 65 -4.10 -0.10 10.43
C ILE A 65 -4.31 -1.60 10.25
N THR A 66 -3.66 -2.20 9.25
CA THR A 66 -3.74 -3.64 9.01
C THR A 66 -3.25 -4.44 10.22
N VAL A 67 -2.11 -4.06 10.80
CA VAL A 67 -1.55 -4.72 12.00
C VAL A 67 -2.55 -4.67 13.16
N VAL A 68 -3.11 -3.49 13.45
CA VAL A 68 -4.10 -3.33 14.52
C VAL A 68 -5.37 -4.14 14.24
N CYS A 69 -5.89 -4.09 13.02
CA CYS A 69 -7.08 -4.85 12.62
C CYS A 69 -6.85 -6.36 12.70
N VAL A 70 -5.71 -6.87 12.24
CA VAL A 70 -5.35 -8.29 12.31
C VAL A 70 -5.22 -8.74 13.76
N ILE A 71 -4.57 -7.96 14.63
CA ILE A 71 -4.46 -8.27 16.06
C ILE A 71 -5.85 -8.29 16.71
N ALA A 72 -6.65 -7.24 16.53
CA ALA A 72 -7.99 -7.14 17.10
C ALA A 72 -8.90 -8.27 16.61
N LEU A 73 -8.86 -8.58 15.32
CA LEU A 73 -9.67 -9.63 14.72
C LEU A 73 -9.22 -11.03 15.15
N SER A 74 -7.92 -11.25 15.34
CA SER A 74 -7.39 -12.50 15.89
C SER A 74 -7.92 -12.75 17.30
N VAL A 75 -7.90 -11.71 18.16
CA VAL A 75 -8.49 -11.79 19.51
C VAL A 75 -9.99 -12.07 19.45
N LEU A 76 -10.73 -11.37 18.59
CA LEU A 76 -12.17 -11.59 18.41
C LEU A 76 -12.48 -13.00 17.89
N THR A 77 -11.62 -13.54 17.03
CA THR A 77 -11.73 -14.92 16.51
C THR A 77 -11.60 -15.94 17.64
N LEU A 78 -10.66 -15.73 18.57
CA LEU A 78 -10.52 -16.58 19.76
C LEU A 78 -11.76 -16.53 20.67
N LEU A 79 -12.33 -15.33 20.89
CA LEU A 79 -13.51 -15.14 21.73
C LEU A 79 -14.79 -15.73 21.12
N THR A 80 -14.89 -15.77 19.80
CA THR A 80 -16.07 -16.24 19.05
C THR A 80 -15.95 -17.67 18.55
N PHE A 81 -15.00 -18.45 19.08
CA PHE A 81 -14.72 -19.83 18.68
C PHE A 81 -14.54 -19.98 17.15
N GLY A 82 -13.88 -19.01 16.52
CA GLY A 82 -13.57 -19.04 15.09
C GLY A 82 -14.56 -18.31 14.19
N LEU A 83 -15.75 -17.92 14.68
CA LEU A 83 -16.77 -17.29 13.83
C LEU A 83 -16.30 -15.96 13.22
N ALA A 84 -15.51 -15.15 13.93
CA ALA A 84 -15.01 -13.89 13.39
C ALA A 84 -13.95 -14.04 12.28
N ALA A 85 -13.43 -15.26 12.02
CA ALA A 85 -12.42 -15.48 10.99
C ALA A 85 -12.91 -15.11 9.56
N PHE A 86 -14.22 -15.14 9.31
CA PHE A 86 -14.80 -14.73 8.03
C PHE A 86 -14.61 -13.23 7.70
N LEU A 87 -14.14 -12.42 8.65
CA LEU A 87 -13.87 -11.00 8.44
C LEU A 87 -12.45 -10.72 7.92
N PHE A 88 -11.51 -11.67 7.98
CA PHE A 88 -10.13 -11.47 7.47
C PHE A 88 -10.08 -11.05 5.99
N PRO A 89 -10.89 -11.62 5.08
CA PRO A 89 -10.94 -11.18 3.69
C PRO A 89 -11.28 -9.69 3.50
N LEU A 90 -12.05 -9.08 4.42
CA LEU A 90 -12.37 -7.65 4.34
C LEU A 90 -11.11 -6.78 4.48
N ILE A 91 -10.16 -7.19 5.33
CA ILE A 91 -8.88 -6.52 5.50
C ILE A 91 -8.04 -6.66 4.22
N SER A 92 -8.01 -7.85 3.62
CA SER A 92 -7.32 -8.10 2.35
C SER A 92 -7.92 -7.27 1.20
N ILE A 93 -9.24 -7.22 1.06
CA ILE A 93 -9.92 -6.41 0.03
C ILE A 93 -9.57 -4.93 0.21
N TRP A 94 -9.60 -4.44 1.46
CA TRP A 94 -9.22 -3.06 1.76
C TRP A 94 -7.77 -2.76 1.36
N LEU A 95 -6.82 -3.65 1.67
CA LEU A 95 -5.42 -3.51 1.23
C LEU A 95 -5.26 -3.51 -0.29
N VAL A 96 -6.02 -4.35 -1.00
CA VAL A 96 -6.00 -4.39 -2.48
C VAL A 96 -6.47 -3.05 -3.05
N VAL A 97 -7.59 -2.51 -2.57
CA VAL A 97 -8.10 -1.21 -3.03
C VAL A 97 -7.05 -0.12 -2.79
N ARG A 98 -6.44 -0.09 -1.60
CA ARG A 98 -5.38 0.87 -1.29
C ARG A 98 -4.20 0.79 -2.24
N ALA A 99 -3.72 -0.42 -2.50
CA ALA A 99 -2.59 -0.64 -3.39
C ALA A 99 -2.92 -0.21 -4.83
N VAL A 100 -4.10 -0.56 -5.34
CA VAL A 100 -4.54 -0.20 -6.70
C VAL A 100 -4.70 1.32 -6.86
N VAL A 101 -5.29 2.01 -5.88
CA VAL A 101 -5.43 3.47 -5.92
C VAL A 101 -4.07 4.16 -5.87
N SER A 102 -3.16 3.66 -5.02
CA SER A 102 -1.77 4.14 -4.94
C SER A 102 -1.05 3.97 -6.28
N ILE A 103 -1.13 2.79 -6.91
CA ILE A 103 -0.55 2.54 -8.24
C ILE A 103 -1.15 3.51 -9.26
N ALA A 104 -2.46 3.63 -9.34
CA ALA A 104 -3.13 4.47 -10.33
C ALA A 104 -2.69 5.95 -10.27
N LYS A 105 -2.43 6.47 -9.07
CA LYS A 105 -1.93 7.85 -8.87
C LYS A 105 -0.43 7.98 -9.07
N ALA A 106 0.34 6.99 -8.63
CA ALA A 106 1.78 6.93 -8.86
C ALA A 106 2.12 6.92 -10.36
N GLN A 107 1.33 6.23 -11.19
CA GLN A 107 1.50 6.24 -12.65
C GLN A 107 1.27 7.63 -13.27
N ARG A 108 0.43 8.48 -12.63
CA ARG A 108 0.17 9.86 -13.05
C ARG A 108 1.05 10.88 -12.34
N HIS A 109 1.98 10.45 -11.48
CA HIS A 109 2.79 11.33 -10.63
C HIS A 109 1.94 12.29 -9.78
N GLU A 110 0.74 11.84 -9.37
CA GLU A 110 -0.23 12.63 -8.61
C GLU A 110 -0.08 12.33 -7.12
N PRO A 111 -0.07 13.34 -6.22
CA PRO A 111 -0.03 13.09 -4.79
C PRO A 111 -1.30 12.37 -4.30
N MET A 112 -1.18 11.68 -3.18
CA MET A 112 -2.34 11.10 -2.51
C MET A 112 -3.22 12.22 -1.93
N PRO A 113 -4.55 12.26 -2.22
CA PRO A 113 -5.42 13.40 -1.94
C PRO A 113 -5.53 13.78 -0.46
N ASP A 114 -5.40 12.80 0.44
CA ASP A 114 -5.14 13.08 1.85
C ASP A 114 -4.21 11.98 2.41
N PRO A 115 -2.97 12.33 2.76
CA PRO A 115 -2.05 11.38 3.38
C PRO A 115 -2.58 10.84 4.71
N ASN A 116 -3.44 11.59 5.41
CA ASN A 116 -3.94 11.29 6.76
C ASN A 116 -5.24 10.52 6.79
N THR A 117 -5.93 10.36 5.65
CA THR A 117 -7.23 9.71 5.69
C THR A 117 -7.10 8.21 5.92
N TYR A 118 -8.00 7.72 6.77
CA TYR A 118 -8.20 6.31 7.13
C TYR A 118 -8.99 5.53 6.07
N LEU A 119 -9.60 6.23 5.11
CA LEU A 119 -10.38 5.70 3.99
C LEU A 119 -9.60 5.80 2.67
N TRP A 120 -10.20 5.21 1.62
CA TRP A 120 -9.67 4.76 0.32
C TRP A 120 -8.54 3.76 0.38
#